data_AF-A0A7R8L955-F1
#
_entry.id   AF-A0A7R8L955-F1
#
_cell.length_a   1.000
_cell.length_b   1.000
_cell.length_c   1.000
_cell.angle_alpha   90.00
_cell.angle_beta   90.00
_cell.angle_gamma   90.00
#
_symmetry.space_group_name_H-M   'P 1'
#
loop_
_entity.id
_entity.type
_entity.pdbx_description
1 polymer ?
#
loop_
_entity_poly.entity_id
_entity_poly.type
_entity_poly.pdbx_seq_one_letter_code
_entity_poly.pdbx_strand_id
1 'polypeptide(L)'
;MIPSTQRCQTGGRRCRVSPAPVYGRKPSPPRHRIKNGPGLAAATLTVLLLLHPPAVESRRAAMTPFVTERLAHFLNTLPEGKQLFVRSYLAFDCTHDLVGPSACGNCNYFFVVERGNERRGNLLFRISGNDVRFLRYFSFSAPYAELPCIGLSEEEALCVALLWAEHEISSQGRETLQATIANRQFPLAPLQKTAYRLLGLSCP
;
A
#
# COMPACT_ATOMS: atom_id res chain seq x y z
N MET A 1 23.23 38.34 -20.86
CA MET A 1 24.07 39.52 -20.56
C MET A 1 24.52 39.41 -19.12
N ILE A 2 25.85 39.39 -18.90
CA ILE A 2 26.62 39.58 -17.65
C ILE A 2 26.06 38.95 -16.36
N PRO A 3 26.86 38.06 -15.73
CA PRO A 3 27.29 38.39 -14.38
C PRO A 3 28.82 38.37 -14.25
N SER A 4 29.36 39.54 -13.95
CA SER A 4 30.62 39.73 -13.25
C SER A 4 30.36 39.51 -11.76
N THR A 5 31.11 38.64 -11.10
CA THR A 5 32.18 39.05 -10.19
C THR A 5 32.83 37.83 -9.53
N GLN A 6 34.16 37.84 -9.60
CA GLN A 6 35.07 36.96 -8.88
C GLN A 6 35.03 37.24 -7.37
N ARG A 7 35.20 36.18 -6.57
CA ARG A 7 36.00 36.26 -5.35
C ARG A 7 36.98 35.09 -5.32
N CYS A 8 38.26 35.45 -5.39
CA CYS A 8 39.40 34.61 -5.13
C CYS A 8 39.62 34.37 -3.63
N GLN A 9 40.56 33.45 -3.38
CA GLN A 9 41.36 33.20 -2.18
C GLN A 9 40.90 31.99 -1.35
N THR A 10 41.73 31.05 -0.93
CA THR A 10 43.18 30.77 -1.07
C THR A 10 43.37 29.40 -0.40
N GLY A 11 44.14 28.52 -1.00
CA GLY A 11 44.51 27.22 -0.41
C GLY A 11 44.81 26.23 -1.54
N GLY A 12 46.01 26.21 -2.11
CA GLY A 12 47.21 25.90 -1.37
C GLY A 12 47.37 24.38 -1.26
N ARG A 13 47.55 23.70 -2.40
CA ARG A 13 48.22 22.39 -2.50
C ARG A 13 48.72 22.20 -3.93
N ARG A 14 50.05 22.17 -4.07
CA ARG A 14 50.78 21.78 -5.28
C ARG A 14 50.53 20.28 -5.52
N CYS A 15 49.92 19.91 -6.64
CA CYS A 15 50.02 18.55 -7.16
C CYS A 15 51.14 18.52 -8.20
N ARG A 16 52.26 17.89 -7.84
CA ARG A 16 53.34 17.56 -8.77
C ARG A 16 52.82 16.56 -9.80
N VAL A 17 52.95 16.92 -11.06
CA VAL A 17 52.93 15.97 -12.19
C VAL A 17 54.31 15.35 -12.28
N SER A 18 54.39 14.02 -12.36
CA SER A 18 55.57 13.31 -12.86
C SER A 18 55.15 11.99 -13.50
N PRO A 19 55.92 11.52 -14.51
CA PRO A 19 55.40 10.80 -15.66
C PRO A 19 55.48 9.28 -15.53
N ALA A 20 54.82 8.62 -16.48
CA ALA A 20 54.73 7.18 -16.65
C ALA A 20 56.11 6.46 -16.74
N PRO A 21 56.19 5.22 -16.21
CA PRO A 21 57.16 4.26 -16.68
C PRO A 21 56.52 3.30 -17.71
N VAL A 22 57.05 3.36 -18.93
CA VAL A 22 56.91 2.31 -19.96
C VAL A 22 57.89 1.20 -19.62
N TYR A 23 57.40 -0.01 -19.34
CA TYR A 23 58.21 -1.22 -19.36
C TYR A 23 57.42 -2.41 -19.90
N GLY A 24 57.99 -3.05 -20.93
CA GLY A 24 58.08 -4.51 -21.02
C GLY A 24 56.92 -5.26 -21.66
N ARG A 25 57.12 -5.67 -22.92
CA ARG A 25 56.37 -6.75 -23.58
C ARG A 25 56.83 -8.15 -23.09
N LYS A 26 55.88 -9.09 -23.14
CA LYS A 26 55.93 -10.57 -23.19
C LYS A 26 55.81 -11.34 -21.85
N PRO A 27 55.32 -12.59 -21.84
CA PRO A 27 54.67 -13.39 -22.90
C PRO A 27 53.24 -13.83 -22.55
N SER A 28 52.50 -14.25 -23.58
CA SER A 28 51.15 -14.82 -23.51
C SER A 28 51.13 -16.16 -22.75
N PRO A 29 50.16 -16.40 -21.86
CA PRO A 29 49.94 -17.72 -21.28
C PRO A 29 49.24 -18.67 -22.29
N PRO A 30 49.37 -19.99 -22.10
CA PRO A 30 48.88 -20.98 -23.06
C PRO A 30 47.35 -20.98 -23.16
N ARG A 31 46.84 -21.11 -24.39
CA ARG A 31 45.44 -21.42 -24.68
C ARG A 31 45.10 -22.79 -24.10
N HIS A 32 44.54 -22.81 -22.89
CA HIS A 32 43.74 -23.95 -22.45
C HIS A 32 42.43 -23.96 -23.25
N ARG A 33 42.34 -24.95 -24.13
CA ARG A 33 41.14 -25.33 -24.86
C ARG A 33 40.14 -25.88 -23.85
N ILE A 34 39.30 -25.01 -23.28
CA ILE A 34 38.14 -25.44 -22.49
C ILE A 34 37.15 -26.05 -23.47
N LYS A 35 36.99 -27.36 -23.41
CA LYS A 35 35.89 -28.08 -24.05
C LYS A 35 34.59 -27.55 -23.44
N ASN A 36 33.70 -27.08 -24.30
CA ASN A 36 32.32 -26.76 -23.96
C ASN A 36 31.67 -28.00 -23.31
N GLY A 37 31.40 -27.90 -22.00
CA GLY A 37 30.48 -28.78 -21.29
C GLY A 37 29.24 -27.96 -20.92
N PRO A 38 28.01 -28.41 -21.24
CA PRO A 38 26.80 -27.75 -20.81
C PRO A 38 26.57 -28.09 -19.33
N GLY A 39 27.25 -27.38 -18.43
CA GLY A 39 27.20 -27.70 -16.99
C GLY A 39 27.24 -26.51 -16.04
N LEU A 40 27.58 -25.31 -16.50
CA LEU A 40 27.80 -24.15 -15.60
C LEU A 40 26.67 -23.10 -15.58
N ALA A 41 25.65 -23.21 -16.42
CA ALA A 41 24.49 -22.29 -16.37
C ALA A 41 23.50 -22.64 -15.26
N ALA A 42 23.50 -23.89 -14.76
CA ALA A 42 22.60 -24.34 -13.70
C ALA A 42 23.09 -23.95 -12.30
N ALA A 43 24.41 -23.89 -12.08
CA ALA A 43 24.98 -23.61 -10.76
C ALA A 43 24.82 -22.14 -10.33
N THR A 44 24.89 -21.19 -11.26
CA THR A 44 24.71 -19.75 -10.95
C THR A 44 23.24 -19.38 -10.71
N LEU A 45 22.29 -20.04 -11.38
CA LEU A 45 20.86 -19.80 -11.14
C LEU A 45 20.41 -20.33 -9.76
N THR A 46 20.99 -21.46 -9.33
CA THR A 46 20.68 -22.08 -8.02
C THR A 46 21.19 -21.23 -6.85
N VAL A 47 22.35 -20.58 -7.00
CA VAL A 47 22.91 -19.69 -5.96
C VAL A 47 22.13 -18.37 -5.86
N LEU A 48 21.60 -17.85 -6.97
CA LEU A 48 20.74 -16.64 -6.96
C LEU A 48 19.37 -16.88 -6.30
N LEU A 49 18.81 -18.09 -6.45
CA LEU A 49 17.58 -18.53 -5.77
C LEU A 49 17.77 -18.83 -4.28
N LEU A 50 18.99 -19.14 -3.85
CA LEU A 50 19.32 -19.37 -2.43
C LEU A 50 19.67 -18.08 -1.68
N LEU A 51 20.12 -17.03 -2.38
CA LEU A 51 20.48 -15.72 -1.80
C LEU A 51 19.30 -14.74 -1.69
N HIS A 52 18.22 -14.99 -2.42
CA HIS A 52 16.95 -14.28 -2.24
C HIS A 52 15.94 -15.28 -1.72
N PRO A 53 15.81 -15.48 -0.39
CA PRO A 53 14.63 -16.14 0.12
C PRO A 53 13.43 -15.42 -0.50
N PRO A 54 12.43 -16.14 -1.08
CA PRO A 54 11.20 -15.49 -1.48
C PRO A 54 10.74 -14.71 -0.25
N ALA A 55 10.64 -13.38 -0.39
CA ALA A 55 10.27 -12.50 0.70
C ALA A 55 9.08 -13.14 1.40
N VAL A 56 9.08 -13.19 2.73
CA VAL A 56 8.05 -13.87 3.53
C VAL A 56 6.62 -13.45 3.12
N GLU A 57 6.50 -12.28 2.47
CA GLU A 57 5.35 -11.75 1.72
C GLU A 57 4.80 -12.69 0.62
N SER A 58 5.65 -13.36 -0.16
CA SER A 58 5.27 -14.29 -1.24
C SER A 58 4.63 -15.58 -0.73
N ARG A 59 5.04 -16.08 0.45
CA ARG A 59 4.47 -17.31 1.02
C ARG A 59 3.12 -17.07 1.68
N ARG A 60 2.87 -15.88 2.24
CA ARG A 60 1.53 -15.49 2.69
C ARG A 60 0.56 -15.45 1.52
N ALA A 61 0.95 -14.92 0.35
CA ALA A 61 0.07 -14.85 -0.80
C ALA A 61 -0.44 -16.22 -1.35
N ALA A 62 0.14 -17.36 -0.94
CA ALA A 62 -0.19 -18.69 -1.47
C ALA A 62 -1.40 -19.38 -0.80
N MET A 63 -1.76 -19.01 0.43
CA MET A 63 -3.06 -19.41 0.99
C MET A 63 -4.09 -18.37 0.57
N THR A 64 -5.20 -18.78 -0.02
CA THR A 64 -6.19 -17.81 -0.49
C THR A 64 -7.05 -17.38 0.71
N PRO A 65 -7.00 -16.11 1.16
CA PRO A 65 -7.90 -15.64 2.21
C PRO A 65 -9.35 -15.81 1.75
N PHE A 66 -10.27 -16.06 2.69
CA PHE A 66 -11.70 -16.18 2.35
C PHE A 66 -12.23 -14.80 1.94
N VAL A 67 -12.41 -14.60 0.64
CA VAL A 67 -12.93 -13.36 0.05
C VAL A 67 -14.35 -13.58 -0.46
N THR A 68 -15.23 -12.61 -0.27
CA THR A 68 -16.56 -12.64 -0.91
C THR A 68 -16.43 -12.51 -2.43
N GLU A 69 -17.48 -12.94 -3.15
CA GLU A 69 -17.54 -12.78 -4.60
C GLU A 69 -17.39 -11.32 -5.03
N ARG A 70 -17.99 -10.39 -4.27
CA ARG A 70 -17.89 -8.95 -4.51
C ARG A 70 -16.45 -8.46 -4.46
N LEU A 71 -15.71 -8.84 -3.41
CA LEU A 71 -14.30 -8.48 -3.28
C LEU A 71 -13.46 -9.16 -4.38
N ALA A 72 -13.74 -10.42 -4.72
CA ALA A 72 -13.04 -11.13 -5.78
C ALA A 72 -13.20 -10.44 -7.15
N HIS A 73 -14.43 -10.08 -7.53
CA HIS A 73 -14.70 -9.35 -8.77
C HIS A 73 -14.01 -8.00 -8.79
N PHE A 74 -14.04 -7.25 -7.69
CA PHE A 74 -13.34 -5.99 -7.59
C PHE A 74 -11.82 -6.16 -7.74
N LEU A 75 -11.21 -7.13 -7.06
CA LEU A 75 -9.78 -7.39 -7.20
C LEU A 75 -9.42 -7.73 -8.66
N ASN A 76 -10.26 -8.48 -9.37
CA ASN A 76 -10.03 -8.79 -10.79
C ASN A 76 -10.01 -7.55 -11.70
N THR A 77 -10.55 -6.41 -11.26
CA THR A 77 -10.44 -5.14 -12.00
C THR A 77 -9.08 -4.46 -11.86
N LEU A 78 -8.28 -4.86 -10.86
CA LEU A 78 -6.96 -4.29 -10.59
C LEU A 78 -5.87 -5.02 -11.39
N PRO A 79 -4.75 -4.35 -11.72
CA PRO A 79 -3.57 -5.04 -12.26
C PRO A 79 -3.09 -6.14 -11.31
N GLU A 80 -2.60 -7.27 -11.84
CA GLU A 80 -2.21 -8.46 -11.06
C GLU A 80 -1.33 -8.14 -9.84
N GLY A 81 -0.30 -7.30 -10.01
CA GLY A 81 0.56 -6.89 -8.90
C GLY A 81 -0.17 -6.14 -7.78
N LYS A 82 -1.24 -5.41 -8.11
CA LYS A 82 -2.09 -4.71 -7.14
C LYS A 82 -3.09 -5.65 -6.46
N GLN A 83 -3.54 -6.70 -7.15
CA GLN A 83 -4.32 -7.76 -6.53
C GLN A 83 -3.51 -8.46 -5.44
N LEU A 84 -2.28 -8.85 -5.76
CA LEU A 84 -1.35 -9.47 -4.82
C LEU A 84 -1.03 -8.53 -3.65
N PHE A 85 -0.83 -7.24 -3.94
CA PHE A 85 -0.63 -6.23 -2.91
C PHE A 85 -1.80 -6.14 -1.93
N VAL A 86 -3.06 -6.05 -2.40
CA VAL A 86 -4.21 -6.00 -1.47
C VAL A 86 -4.33 -7.30 -0.69
N ARG A 87 -4.16 -8.45 -1.36
CA ARG A 87 -4.24 -9.78 -0.74
C ARG A 87 -3.20 -10.00 0.36
N SER A 88 -2.02 -9.38 0.29
CA SER A 88 -0.97 -9.56 1.29
C SER A 88 -1.32 -8.97 2.67
N TYR A 89 -2.31 -8.07 2.74
CA TYR A 89 -2.82 -7.51 4.00
C TYR A 89 -3.94 -8.34 4.64
N LEU A 90 -4.52 -9.30 3.92
CA LEU A 90 -5.68 -10.06 4.37
C LEU A 90 -5.26 -11.24 5.26
N ALA A 91 -5.87 -11.34 6.44
CA ALA A 91 -5.58 -12.43 7.38
C ALA A 91 -6.23 -13.76 6.95
N PHE A 92 -5.49 -14.87 6.94
CA PHE A 92 -6.00 -16.16 6.40
C PHE A 92 -7.19 -16.76 7.15
N ASP A 93 -7.31 -16.47 8.44
CA ASP A 93 -8.35 -16.97 9.34
C ASP A 93 -9.63 -16.10 9.35
N CYS A 94 -9.69 -15.10 8.47
CA CYS A 94 -10.79 -14.15 8.39
C CYS A 94 -11.57 -14.31 7.08
N THR A 95 -12.85 -13.94 7.13
CA THR A 95 -13.66 -13.63 5.95
C THR A 95 -13.53 -12.14 5.61
N HIS A 96 -13.52 -11.82 4.32
CA HIS A 96 -13.25 -10.46 3.82
C HIS A 96 -14.32 -10.03 2.85
N ASP A 97 -14.90 -8.86 3.07
CA ASP A 97 -15.89 -8.26 2.17
C ASP A 97 -15.50 -6.84 1.74
N LEU A 98 -16.01 -6.41 0.59
CA LEU A 98 -15.75 -5.09 0.02
C LEU A 98 -16.81 -4.07 0.44
N VAL A 99 -16.35 -2.91 0.88
CA VAL A 99 -17.16 -1.70 1.05
C VAL A 99 -16.58 -0.59 0.17
N GLY A 100 -17.36 -0.15 -0.83
CA GLY A 100 -16.94 0.79 -1.86
C GLY A 100 -16.77 0.13 -3.23
N PRO A 101 -16.02 0.75 -4.16
CA PRO A 101 -15.26 2.00 -3.99
C PRO A 101 -16.13 3.27 -3.99
N SER A 102 -15.63 4.34 -3.38
CA SER A 102 -16.19 5.70 -3.46
C SER A 102 -15.17 6.68 -4.05
N ALA A 103 -15.61 7.53 -4.97
CA ALA A 103 -14.76 8.49 -5.66
C ALA A 103 -14.69 9.83 -4.92
N CYS A 104 -13.48 10.35 -4.75
CA CYS A 104 -13.20 11.68 -4.21
C CYS A 104 -12.10 12.36 -5.03
N GLY A 105 -12.47 13.36 -5.82
CA GLY A 105 -11.56 13.98 -6.77
C GLY A 105 -10.93 12.96 -7.72
N ASN A 106 -9.60 12.90 -7.75
CA ASN A 106 -8.84 11.98 -8.62
C ASN A 106 -8.52 10.62 -7.96
N CYS A 107 -9.18 10.30 -6.83
CA CYS A 107 -8.90 9.10 -6.04
C CYS A 107 -10.19 8.31 -5.79
N ASN A 108 -10.04 7.00 -5.65
CA ASN A 108 -11.09 6.14 -5.12
C ASN A 108 -10.66 5.55 -3.78
N TYR A 109 -11.59 5.42 -2.86
CA TYR A 109 -11.39 4.84 -1.55
C TYR A 109 -12.26 3.61 -1.39
N PHE A 110 -11.73 2.56 -0.77
CA PHE A 110 -12.49 1.37 -0.45
C PHE A 110 -12.00 0.75 0.85
N PHE A 111 -12.91 0.09 1.56
CA PHE A 111 -12.58 -0.75 2.69
C PHE A 111 -12.65 -2.22 2.30
N VAL A 112 -11.78 -3.01 2.93
CA VAL A 112 -11.98 -4.45 3.09
C VAL A 112 -12.33 -4.71 4.55
N VAL A 113 -13.53 -5.23 4.80
CA VAL A 113 -14.00 -5.57 6.14
C VAL A 113 -13.54 -6.98 6.49
N GLU A 114 -12.76 -7.11 7.55
CA GLU A 114 -12.26 -8.38 8.11
C GLU A 114 -13.19 -8.89 9.22
N ARG A 115 -13.63 -10.15 9.08
CA ARG A 115 -14.45 -10.85 10.07
C ARG A 115 -13.90 -12.26 10.31
N GLY A 116 -13.14 -12.42 11.38
CA GLY A 116 -12.70 -13.68 11.96
C GLY A 116 -13.27 -13.89 13.37
N ASN A 117 -12.88 -15.01 13.99
CA ASN A 117 -13.31 -15.34 15.34
C ASN A 117 -12.65 -14.41 16.37
N GLU A 118 -11.32 -14.24 16.27
CA GLU A 118 -10.51 -13.43 17.20
C GLU A 118 -10.15 -12.05 16.63
N ARG A 119 -10.39 -11.83 15.33
CA ARG A 119 -10.01 -10.62 14.61
C ARG A 119 -11.21 -10.00 13.90
N ARG A 120 -11.46 -8.71 14.16
CA ARG A 120 -12.47 -7.91 13.46
C ARG A 120 -11.92 -6.51 13.20
N GLY A 121 -11.93 -6.07 11.96
CA GLY A 121 -11.41 -4.76 11.61
C GLY A 121 -11.69 -4.38 10.16
N ASN A 122 -11.18 -3.22 9.77
CA ASN A 122 -11.42 -2.64 8.46
C ASN A 122 -10.10 -2.14 7.89
N LEU A 123 -9.74 -2.59 6.69
CA LEU A 123 -8.57 -2.11 5.96
C LEU A 123 -9.01 -1.05 4.96
N LEU A 124 -8.51 0.18 5.10
CA LEU A 124 -8.75 1.24 4.14
C LEU A 124 -7.62 1.33 3.12
N PHE A 125 -8.03 1.36 1.86
CA PHE A 125 -7.15 1.53 0.72
C PHE A 125 -7.55 2.76 -0.10
N ARG A 126 -6.56 3.32 -0.79
CA ARG A 126 -6.72 4.38 -1.77
C ARG A 126 -6.23 3.90 -3.13
N ILE A 127 -6.99 4.21 -4.16
CA ILE A 127 -6.64 4.01 -5.57
C ILE A 127 -6.45 5.38 -6.21
N SER A 128 -5.34 5.58 -6.92
CA SER A 128 -5.10 6.76 -7.75
C SER A 128 -4.44 6.34 -9.06
N GLY A 129 -5.19 6.42 -10.15
CA GLY A 129 -4.79 5.83 -11.43
C GLY A 129 -4.56 4.32 -11.28
N ASN A 130 -3.36 3.86 -11.62
CA ASN A 130 -2.96 2.45 -11.50
C ASN A 130 -2.30 2.11 -10.15
N ASP A 131 -2.20 3.07 -9.22
CA ASP A 131 -1.61 2.84 -7.91
C ASP A 131 -2.68 2.49 -6.87
N VAL A 132 -2.35 1.53 -6.00
CA VAL A 132 -3.16 1.14 -4.85
C VAL A 132 -2.27 1.25 -3.62
N ARG A 133 -2.73 1.96 -2.60
CA ARG A 133 -2.03 2.16 -1.34
C ARG A 133 -2.89 1.74 -0.17
N PHE A 134 -2.29 1.01 0.76
CA PHE A 134 -2.88 0.78 2.07
C PHE A 134 -2.70 2.04 2.93
N LEU A 135 -3.78 2.49 3.56
CA LEU A 135 -3.74 3.69 4.41
C LEU A 135 -3.74 3.31 5.89
N ARG A 136 -4.67 2.46 6.33
CA ARG A 136 -4.88 2.18 7.74
C ARG A 136 -5.67 0.90 7.95
N TYR A 137 -5.34 0.21 9.03
CA TYR A 137 -6.21 -0.81 9.64
C TYR A 137 -6.92 -0.17 10.83
N PHE A 138 -8.24 -0.27 10.87
CA PHE A 138 -9.07 0.16 11.99
C PHE A 138 -9.56 -1.08 12.74
N SER A 139 -9.18 -1.21 14.01
CA SER A 139 -9.78 -2.20 14.91
C SER A 139 -11.17 -1.73 15.32
N PHE A 140 -12.20 -2.54 15.06
CA PHE A 140 -13.59 -2.23 15.41
C PHE A 140 -14.15 -0.95 14.72
N SER A 141 -15.37 -0.51 15.08
CA SER A 141 -16.14 0.61 14.52
C SER A 141 -15.54 2.02 14.74
N ALA A 142 -14.21 2.12 14.79
CA ALA A 142 -13.46 3.34 15.00
C ALA A 142 -13.13 4.23 13.76
N PRO A 143 -13.60 3.98 12.51
CA PRO A 143 -13.18 4.82 11.38
C PRO A 143 -13.32 6.32 11.64
N TYR A 144 -14.44 6.77 12.19
CA TYR A 144 -14.70 8.20 12.39
C TYR A 144 -13.72 8.91 13.32
N ALA A 145 -13.18 8.20 14.32
CA ALA A 145 -12.24 8.79 15.28
C ALA A 145 -10.82 8.85 14.70
N GLU A 146 -10.45 7.87 13.87
CA GLU A 146 -9.09 7.73 13.36
C GLU A 146 -8.87 8.37 11.98
N LEU A 147 -9.92 8.53 11.16
CA LEU A 147 -9.81 9.15 9.83
C LEU A 147 -9.12 10.52 9.83
N PRO A 148 -9.38 11.43 10.80
CA PRO A 148 -8.66 12.70 10.87
C PRO A 148 -7.16 12.57 11.15
N CYS A 149 -6.69 11.42 11.64
CA CYS A 149 -5.32 11.22 12.10
C CYS A 149 -4.41 10.52 11.08
N ILE A 150 -4.93 10.14 9.90
CA ILE A 150 -4.20 9.33 8.91
C ILE A 150 -3.73 10.12 7.68
N GLY A 151 -3.69 11.46 7.79
CA GLY A 151 -3.12 12.33 6.76
C GLY A 151 -3.99 12.51 5.51
N LEU A 152 -5.30 12.28 5.63
CA LEU A 152 -6.28 12.65 4.60
C LEU A 152 -6.58 14.15 4.66
N SER A 153 -6.93 14.75 3.52
CA SER A 153 -7.56 16.07 3.53
C SER A 153 -8.94 16.00 4.21
N GLU A 154 -9.51 17.15 4.60
CA GLU A 154 -10.85 17.19 5.18
C GLU A 154 -11.91 16.60 4.23
N GLU A 155 -11.80 16.90 2.94
CA GLU A 155 -12.68 16.39 1.88
C GLU A 155 -12.54 14.87 1.72
N GLU A 156 -11.30 14.36 1.72
CA GLU A 156 -11.03 12.92 1.63
C GLU A 156 -11.55 12.19 2.88
N ALA A 157 -11.30 12.74 4.07
CA ALA A 157 -11.79 12.18 5.32
C ALA A 157 -13.34 12.14 5.36
N LEU A 158 -14.00 13.19 4.87
CA LEU A 158 -15.46 13.23 4.76
C LEU A 158 -15.99 12.22 3.74
N CYS A 159 -15.35 12.10 2.57
CA CYS A 159 -15.75 11.12 1.56
C CYS A 159 -15.66 9.69 2.11
N VAL A 160 -14.56 9.36 2.80
CA VAL A 160 -14.37 8.04 3.40
C VAL A 160 -15.36 7.81 4.55
N ALA A 161 -15.66 8.84 5.34
CA ALA A 161 -16.68 8.78 6.39
C ALA A 161 -18.09 8.55 5.82
N LEU A 162 -18.43 9.18 4.68
CA LEU A 162 -19.70 8.95 3.99
C LEU A 162 -19.81 7.52 3.47
N LEU A 163 -18.77 7.00 2.83
CA LEU A 163 -18.71 5.61 2.39
C LEU A 163 -18.96 4.64 3.56
N TRP A 164 -18.36 4.90 4.71
CA TRP A 164 -18.57 4.08 5.89
C TRP A 164 -19.99 4.21 6.45
N ALA A 165 -20.54 5.43 6.50
CA ALA A 165 -21.90 5.68 6.96
C ALA A 165 -22.96 5.00 6.08
N GLU A 166 -22.77 5.00 4.76
CA GLU A 166 -23.64 4.26 3.83
C GLU A 166 -23.61 2.76 4.10
N HIS A 167 -22.42 2.21 4.39
CA HIS A 167 -22.28 0.81 4.79
C HIS A 167 -23.02 0.50 6.09
N GLU A 168 -22.94 1.38 7.10
CA GLU A 168 -23.68 1.21 8.36
C GLU A 168 -25.20 1.23 8.13
N ILE A 169 -25.70 2.14 7.29
CA ILE A 169 -27.11 2.19 6.90
C ILE A 169 -27.52 0.89 6.19
N SER A 170 -26.71 0.42 5.24
CA SER A 170 -27.01 -0.79 4.47
C SER A 170 -26.98 -2.05 5.35
N SER A 171 -26.08 -2.12 6.32
CA SER A 171 -25.90 -3.31 7.17
C SER A 171 -26.87 -3.39 8.36
N GLN A 172 -27.22 -2.27 8.98
CA GLN A 172 -28.09 -2.23 10.15
C GLN A 172 -29.55 -1.90 9.80
N GLY A 173 -29.77 -1.26 8.65
CA GLY A 173 -31.03 -0.62 8.31
C GLY A 173 -31.11 0.81 8.86
N ARG A 174 -31.67 1.71 8.06
CA ARG A 174 -31.77 3.15 8.39
C ARG A 174 -32.51 3.40 9.70
N GLU A 175 -33.65 2.74 9.90
CA GLU A 175 -34.50 2.93 11.09
C GLU A 175 -33.78 2.45 12.37
N THR A 176 -33.14 1.28 12.32
CA THR A 176 -32.34 0.74 13.42
C THR A 176 -31.19 1.68 13.79
N LEU A 177 -30.48 2.19 12.79
CA LEU A 177 -29.38 3.14 13.02
C LEU A 177 -29.91 4.45 13.61
N GLN A 178 -31.02 4.98 13.10
CA GLN A 178 -31.67 6.18 13.62
C GLN A 178 -32.11 6.02 15.09
N ALA A 179 -32.66 4.87 15.45
CA ALA A 179 -33.03 4.54 16.83
C ALA A 179 -31.79 4.46 17.74
N THR A 180 -30.71 3.86 17.25
CA THR A 180 -29.42 3.77 17.97
C THR A 180 -28.85 5.15 18.26
N ILE A 181 -28.89 6.06 17.28
CA ILE A 181 -28.48 7.46 17.43
C ILE A 181 -29.38 8.19 18.45
N ALA A 182 -30.69 8.01 18.35
CA ALA A 182 -31.67 8.66 19.24
C ALA A 182 -31.54 8.22 20.70
N ASN A 183 -31.19 6.94 20.93
CA ASN A 183 -30.99 6.39 22.25
C ASN A 183 -29.72 6.89 22.96
N ARG A 184 -28.88 7.70 22.28
CA ARG A 184 -27.66 8.34 22.82
C ARG A 184 -26.72 7.38 23.56
N GLN A 185 -26.74 6.09 23.19
CA GLN A 185 -25.93 5.09 23.88
C GLN A 185 -24.43 5.39 23.78
N PHE A 186 -24.01 6.10 22.72
CA PHE A 186 -22.63 6.51 22.52
C PHE A 186 -22.54 7.93 21.95
N PRO A 187 -21.56 8.75 22.39
CA PRO A 187 -21.31 10.05 21.78
C PRO A 187 -20.80 9.86 20.35
N LEU A 188 -21.47 10.49 19.38
CA LEU A 188 -21.04 10.48 17.98
C LEU A 188 -19.86 11.42 17.77
N ALA A 189 -18.83 10.95 17.06
CA ALA A 189 -17.70 11.78 16.66
C ALA A 189 -18.17 12.91 15.70
N PRO A 190 -17.50 14.08 15.67
CA PRO A 190 -17.90 15.18 14.78
C PRO A 190 -18.02 14.77 13.31
N LEU A 191 -17.05 14.03 12.80
CA LEU A 191 -17.05 13.54 11.40
C LEU A 191 -18.23 12.58 11.12
N GLN A 192 -18.56 11.72 12.09
CA GLN A 192 -19.72 10.82 12.01
C GLN A 192 -21.03 11.60 11.95
N LYS A 193 -21.19 12.61 12.82
CA LYS A 193 -22.38 13.48 12.81
C LYS A 193 -22.55 14.18 11.46
N THR A 194 -21.46 14.69 10.89
CA THR A 194 -21.49 15.33 9.58
C THR A 194 -21.91 14.35 8.49
N ALA A 195 -21.28 13.17 8.41
CA ALA A 195 -21.62 12.14 7.43
C ALA A 195 -23.08 11.69 7.56
N TYR A 196 -23.55 11.42 8.77
CA TYR A 196 -24.93 11.01 9.04
C TYR A 196 -25.95 12.07 8.63
N ARG A 197 -25.71 13.35 8.95
CA ARG A 197 -26.59 14.45 8.55
C ARG A 197 -26.68 14.59 7.03
N LEU A 198 -25.56 14.43 6.31
CA LEU A 198 -25.54 14.45 4.85
C LEU A 198 -26.33 13.28 4.23
N LEU A 199 -26.43 12.14 4.93
CA LEU A 199 -27.24 11.00 4.52
C LEU A 199 -28.69 11.03 5.03
N GLY A 200 -29.10 12.15 5.65
CA GLY A 200 -30.47 12.38 6.13
C GLY A 200 -30.80 11.77 7.48
N LEU A 201 -29.80 11.33 8.26
CA LEU A 201 -30.01 10.87 9.64
C LEU A 201 -30.05 12.05 10.61
N SER A 202 -31.01 12.03 11.53
CA SER A 202 -31.16 13.05 12.56
C SER A 202 -30.15 12.80 13.69
N CYS A 203 -29.21 13.72 13.88
CA CYS A 203 -28.15 13.63 14.89
C CYS A 203 -28.25 14.78 15.90
N PRO A 204 -28.22 14.50 17.22
CA PRO A 204 -28.26 15.51 18.28
C PRO A 204 -26.99 16.39 18.33
#